data_AF-A0A3E0WBY6-F1
#
_entry.id   AF-A0A3E0WBY6-F1
#
_cell.length_a   1.000
_cell.length_b   1.000
_cell.length_c   1.000
_cell.angle_alpha   90.00
_cell.angle_beta   90.00
_cell.angle_gamma   90.00
#
_symmetry.space_group_name_H-M   'P 1'
#
loop_
_entity.id
_entity.type
_entity.pdbx_description
1 polymer ?
#
loop_
_entity_poly.entity_id
_entity_poly.type
_entity_poly.pdbx_seq_one_letter_code
_entity_poly.pdbx_strand_id
1 'polypeptide(L)'
;MAGSFSPGGFDMSKGLEGVWQSMEQLRSSFEKRTAGTRVGRGDVRAAVLALLAEQPMHGYQIIHEIEERSGGSWKPSAGSVYPTLQLLADEGLISAEESNGRKTFSLTEAGRESIAGVDASTAWKSSEQPEGPKFGALTKAGVELAQAAAQVGRTGTPEQIQQAVTALEETRRRLYSILAQD
;
A
#
# COMPACT_ATOMS: atom_id res chain seq x y z
N MET A 1 22.43 -61.02 18.96
CA MET A 1 21.43 -59.94 19.00
C MET A 1 22.13 -58.64 18.68
N ALA A 2 21.90 -58.07 17.50
CA ALA A 2 22.42 -56.76 17.12
C ALA A 2 21.24 -55.98 16.54
N GLY A 3 20.76 -54.99 17.29
CA GLY A 3 19.70 -54.08 16.86
C GLY A 3 20.34 -52.86 16.18
N SER A 4 19.97 -52.63 14.92
CA SER A 4 20.29 -51.43 14.16
C SER A 4 19.37 -50.28 14.58
N PHE A 5 19.95 -49.15 14.97
CA PHE A 5 19.25 -47.87 15.09
C PHE A 5 19.37 -47.11 13.76
N SER A 6 18.23 -46.72 13.17
CA SER A 6 18.18 -45.73 12.08
C SER A 6 17.97 -44.32 12.66
N PRO A 7 18.74 -43.30 12.28
CA PRO A 7 18.45 -41.93 12.66
C PRO A 7 17.35 -41.38 11.74
N GLY A 8 16.18 -41.09 12.31
CA GLY A 8 15.07 -40.45 11.60
C GLY A 8 15.45 -39.06 11.10
N GLY A 9 15.32 -38.84 9.79
CA GLY A 9 15.51 -37.55 9.15
C GLY A 9 14.43 -36.56 9.55
N PHE A 10 14.85 -35.38 10.01
CA PHE A 10 13.98 -34.24 10.21
C PHE A 10 13.63 -33.65 8.83
N ASP A 11 12.35 -33.73 8.45
CA ASP A 11 11.85 -33.24 7.17
C ASP A 11 11.72 -31.70 7.21
N MET A 12 12.78 -31.02 6.77
CA MET A 12 12.86 -29.55 6.66
C MET A 12 11.78 -28.94 5.75
N SER A 13 11.13 -29.72 4.87
CA SER A 13 10.10 -29.21 3.96
C SER A 13 8.79 -28.86 4.69
N LYS A 14 8.40 -29.66 5.69
CA LYS A 14 7.18 -29.45 6.47
C LYS A 14 7.29 -28.31 7.48
N GLY A 15 8.49 -28.09 8.01
CA GLY A 15 8.76 -26.96 8.92
C GLY A 15 8.63 -25.61 8.22
N LEU A 16 9.12 -25.51 6.99
CA LEU A 16 9.06 -24.29 6.18
C LEU A 16 7.63 -23.96 5.72
N GLU A 17 6.80 -24.96 5.45
CA GLU A 17 5.41 -24.79 5.01
C GLU A 17 4.49 -24.27 6.14
N GLY A 18 4.68 -24.79 7.36
CA GLY A 18 3.96 -24.31 8.56
C GLY A 18 4.36 -22.88 8.96
N VAL A 19 5.64 -22.54 8.80
CA VAL A 19 6.13 -21.17 8.98
C VAL A 19 5.55 -20.24 7.90
N TRP A 20 5.45 -20.70 6.65
CA TRP A 20 4.83 -19.93 5.55
C TRP A 20 3.34 -19.64 5.77
N GLN A 21 2.56 -20.63 6.23
CA GLN A 21 1.14 -20.42 6.56
C GLN A 21 0.95 -19.47 7.75
N SER A 22 1.83 -19.55 8.75
CA SER A 22 1.82 -18.64 9.89
C SER A 22 2.19 -17.21 9.48
N MET A 23 3.10 -17.06 8.51
CA MET A 23 3.46 -15.78 7.90
C MET A 23 2.34 -15.22 7.01
N GLU A 24 1.57 -16.06 6.32
CA GLU A 24 0.41 -15.63 5.52
C GLU A 24 -0.76 -15.17 6.40
N GLN A 25 -0.98 -15.84 7.55
CA GLN A 25 -1.97 -15.40 8.53
C GLN A 25 -1.55 -14.09 9.22
N LEU A 26 -0.26 -13.90 9.48
CA LEU A 26 0.29 -12.63 9.93
C LEU A 26 0.18 -11.56 8.84
N ARG A 27 0.43 -11.89 7.56
CA ARG A 27 0.25 -10.99 6.40
C ARG A 27 -1.20 -10.56 6.23
N SER A 28 -2.16 -11.47 6.34
CA SER A 28 -3.60 -11.17 6.29
C SER A 28 -4.04 -10.32 7.50
N SER A 29 -3.45 -10.57 8.67
CA SER A 29 -3.66 -9.75 9.87
C SER A 29 -3.03 -8.37 9.75
N PHE A 30 -1.92 -8.26 9.01
CA PHE A 30 -1.30 -7.00 8.62
C PHE A 30 -2.12 -6.28 7.55
N GLU A 31 -2.66 -6.94 6.52
CA GLU A 31 -3.60 -6.35 5.55
C GLU A 31 -4.85 -5.77 6.21
N LYS A 32 -5.37 -6.45 7.24
CA LYS A 32 -6.49 -5.94 8.05
C LYS A 32 -6.11 -4.78 8.97
N ARG A 33 -4.81 -4.58 9.30
CA ARG A 33 -4.31 -3.46 10.12
C ARG A 33 -3.61 -2.36 9.32
N THR A 34 -3.24 -2.62 8.07
CA THR A 34 -2.83 -1.65 7.05
C THR A 34 -4.04 -1.13 6.27
N ALA A 35 -5.24 -1.25 6.84
CA ALA A 35 -6.23 -0.20 6.66
C ALA A 35 -5.54 1.09 7.12
N GLY A 36 -4.84 1.74 6.18
CA GLY A 36 -4.32 3.07 6.33
C GLY A 36 -5.43 3.96 6.85
N THR A 37 -5.05 5.09 7.45
CA THR A 37 -5.93 6.23 7.75
C THR A 37 -7.19 6.12 6.90
N ARG A 38 -8.36 5.89 7.51
CA ARG A 38 -9.62 5.79 6.77
C ARG A 38 -9.83 7.13 6.05
N VAL A 39 -9.23 7.24 4.87
CA VAL A 39 -9.39 8.34 3.93
C VAL A 39 -10.85 8.28 3.54
N GLY A 40 -11.56 9.36 3.84
CA GLY A 40 -13.00 9.39 3.70
C GLY A 40 -13.40 9.33 2.23
N ARG A 41 -14.65 8.97 1.94
CA ARG A 41 -15.22 9.10 0.59
C ARG A 41 -15.04 10.52 0.02
N GLY A 42 -14.98 11.54 0.88
CA GLY A 42 -14.73 12.94 0.52
C GLY A 42 -13.38 13.19 -0.15
N ASP A 43 -12.32 12.51 0.28
CA ASP A 43 -10.97 12.70 -0.26
C ASP A 43 -10.85 12.09 -1.66
N VAL A 44 -11.43 10.90 -1.88
CA VAL A 44 -11.50 10.25 -3.20
C VAL A 44 -12.24 11.13 -4.20
N ARG A 45 -13.36 11.73 -3.79
CA ARG A 45 -14.16 12.62 -4.64
C ARG A 45 -13.36 13.83 -5.10
N ALA A 46 -12.71 14.53 -4.17
CA ALA A 46 -11.93 15.72 -4.46
C ALA A 46 -10.77 15.40 -5.44
N ALA A 47 -10.06 14.29 -5.21
CA ALA A 47 -8.97 13.87 -6.09
C ALA A 47 -9.45 13.49 -7.50
N VAL A 48 -10.58 12.79 -7.62
CA VAL A 48 -11.18 12.45 -8.92
C VAL A 48 -11.53 13.70 -9.72
N LEU A 49 -12.21 14.68 -9.08
CA LEU A 49 -12.60 15.92 -9.75
C LEU A 49 -11.38 16.76 -10.16
N ALA A 50 -10.36 16.84 -9.29
CA ALA A 50 -9.12 17.56 -9.59
C ALA A 50 -8.40 16.95 -10.82
N LEU A 51 -8.28 15.63 -10.89
CA LEU A 51 -7.65 14.95 -12.03
C LEU A 51 -8.43 15.13 -13.33
N LEU A 52 -9.76 14.99 -13.28
CA LEU A 52 -10.62 15.13 -14.46
C LEU A 52 -10.75 16.58 -14.95
N ALA A 53 -10.40 17.57 -14.10
CA ALA A 53 -10.28 18.97 -14.51
C ALA A 53 -9.09 19.19 -15.44
N GLU A 54 -8.05 18.35 -15.34
CA GLU A 54 -6.86 18.45 -16.19
C GLU A 54 -7.08 17.76 -17.53
N GLN A 55 -7.61 16.54 -17.52
CA GLN A 55 -7.90 15.78 -18.73
C GLN A 55 -8.88 14.62 -18.49
N PRO A 56 -9.58 14.14 -19.53
CA PRO A 56 -10.32 12.89 -19.47
C PRO A 56 -9.43 11.70 -19.11
N MET A 57 -9.91 10.80 -18.25
CA MET A 57 -9.13 9.64 -17.77
C MET A 57 -9.98 8.37 -17.63
N HIS A 58 -9.31 7.22 -17.70
CA HIS A 58 -9.90 5.95 -17.30
C HIS A 58 -9.88 5.76 -15.77
N GLY A 59 -10.82 4.98 -15.23
CA GLY A 59 -10.89 4.74 -13.78
C GLY A 59 -9.60 4.16 -13.17
N TYR A 60 -8.88 3.32 -13.91
CA TYR A 60 -7.59 2.78 -13.46
C TYR A 60 -6.44 3.81 -13.54
N GLN A 61 -6.47 4.71 -14.54
CA GLN A 61 -5.52 5.81 -14.61
C GLN A 61 -5.71 6.77 -13.43
N ILE A 62 -6.95 7.05 -13.04
CA ILE A 62 -7.26 7.87 -11.85
C ILE A 62 -6.64 7.25 -10.58
N ILE A 63 -6.77 5.94 -10.38
CA ILE A 63 -6.14 5.26 -9.22
C ILE A 63 -4.62 5.47 -9.21
N HIS A 64 -3.99 5.31 -10.37
CA HIS A 64 -2.53 5.48 -10.51
C HIS A 64 -2.07 6.92 -10.32
N GLU A 65 -2.77 7.89 -10.90
CA GLU A 65 -2.44 9.31 -10.74
C GLU A 65 -2.55 9.75 -9.28
N ILE A 66 -3.54 9.22 -8.53
CA ILE A 66 -3.67 9.50 -7.10
C ILE A 66 -2.48 8.91 -6.31
N GLU A 67 -2.05 7.69 -6.63
CA GLU A 67 -0.88 7.06 -6.02
C GLU A 67 0.41 7.83 -6.31
N GLU A 68 0.64 8.22 -7.56
CA GLU A 68 1.81 8.97 -7.98
C GLU A 68 1.87 10.36 -7.32
N ARG A 69 0.77 11.12 -7.37
CA ARG A 69 0.73 12.49 -6.82
C ARG A 69 0.78 12.54 -5.30
N SER A 70 0.36 11.46 -4.64
CA SER A 70 0.53 11.31 -3.19
C SER A 70 1.92 10.80 -2.80
N GLY A 71 2.84 10.58 -3.75
CA GLY A 71 4.15 10.01 -3.48
C GLY A 71 4.07 8.59 -2.90
N GLY A 72 3.04 7.83 -3.25
CA GLY A 72 2.74 6.50 -2.73
C GLY A 72 2.13 6.47 -1.33
N SER A 73 1.87 7.62 -0.71
CA SER A 73 1.25 7.67 0.63
C SER A 73 -0.23 7.28 0.62
N TRP A 74 -0.89 7.38 -0.54
CA TRP A 74 -2.30 7.03 -0.71
C TRP A 74 -2.58 6.38 -2.07
N LYS A 75 -3.02 5.12 -2.05
CA LYS A 75 -3.56 4.43 -3.22
C LYS A 75 -5.02 4.03 -2.96
N PRO A 76 -6.01 4.70 -3.59
CA PRO A 76 -7.40 4.33 -3.39
C PRO A 76 -7.70 2.98 -4.05
N SER A 77 -8.57 2.19 -3.42
CA SER A 77 -9.00 0.91 -3.99
C SER A 77 -9.96 1.13 -5.17
N ALA A 78 -10.04 0.15 -6.08
CA ALA A 78 -11.09 0.12 -7.09
C ALA A 78 -12.49 0.21 -6.46
N GLY A 79 -12.71 -0.47 -5.33
CA GLY A 79 -13.97 -0.45 -4.59
C GLY A 79 -14.34 0.91 -3.97
N SER A 80 -13.39 1.86 -3.88
CA SER A 80 -13.67 3.24 -3.50
C SER A 80 -13.80 4.18 -4.70
N VAL A 81 -13.03 3.96 -5.77
CA VAL A 81 -13.03 4.86 -6.94
C VAL A 81 -14.26 4.65 -7.82
N TYR A 82 -14.58 3.41 -8.21
CA TYR A 82 -15.68 3.18 -9.16
C TYR A 82 -17.06 3.57 -8.61
N PRO A 83 -17.40 3.32 -7.34
CA PRO A 83 -18.64 3.85 -6.77
C PRO A 83 -18.67 5.37 -6.68
N THR A 84 -17.51 6.02 -6.48
CA THR A 84 -17.42 7.48 -6.46
C THR A 84 -17.59 8.06 -7.87
N LEU A 85 -17.02 7.43 -8.90
CA LEU A 85 -17.25 7.80 -10.29
C LEU A 85 -18.72 7.67 -10.67
N GLN A 86 -19.38 6.58 -10.24
CA GLN A 86 -20.82 6.42 -10.46
C GLN A 86 -21.61 7.53 -9.78
N LEU A 87 -21.32 7.83 -8.52
CA LEU A 87 -21.99 8.90 -7.78
C LEU A 87 -21.81 10.26 -8.46
N LEU A 88 -20.59 10.59 -8.90
CA LEU A 88 -20.30 11.85 -9.60
C LEU A 88 -21.00 11.93 -10.96
N ALA A 89 -21.18 10.80 -11.65
CA ALA A 89 -21.93 10.74 -12.90
C ALA A 89 -23.43 10.92 -12.64
N ASP A 90 -23.97 10.28 -11.59
CA ASP A 90 -25.37 10.40 -11.17
C ASP A 90 -25.70 11.85 -10.73
N GLU A 91 -24.74 12.55 -10.12
CA GLU A 91 -24.83 13.97 -9.78
C GLU A 91 -24.63 14.90 -11.00
N GLY A 92 -24.28 14.36 -12.16
CA GLY A 92 -24.07 15.13 -13.40
C GLY A 92 -22.77 15.94 -13.43
N LEU A 93 -21.82 15.69 -12.52
CA LEU A 93 -20.54 16.40 -12.44
C LEU A 93 -19.48 15.83 -13.39
N ILE A 94 -19.64 14.57 -13.79
CA ILE A 94 -18.81 13.92 -14.80
C ILE A 94 -19.68 13.21 -15.84
N SER A 95 -19.17 13.07 -17.05
CA SER A 95 -19.72 12.19 -18.08
C SER A 95 -18.84 10.96 -18.25
N ALA A 96 -19.43 9.86 -18.72
CA ALA A 96 -18.70 8.65 -19.08
C ALA A 96 -18.99 8.30 -20.53
N GLU A 97 -17.94 8.23 -21.35
CA GLU A 97 -18.01 7.76 -22.73
C GLU A 97 -17.38 6.38 -22.81
N GLU A 98 -18.06 5.45 -23.48
CA GLU A 98 -17.56 4.10 -23.69
C GLU A 98 -17.07 3.92 -25.12
N SER A 99 -15.80 3.53 -25.27
CA SER A 99 -15.18 3.23 -26.55
C SER A 99 -14.33 1.97 -26.43
N ASN A 100 -14.50 1.03 -27.35
CA ASN A 100 -13.76 -0.25 -27.36
C ASN A 100 -13.83 -1.01 -26.01
N GLY A 101 -14.98 -0.99 -25.33
CA GLY A 101 -15.19 -1.65 -24.04
C GLY A 101 -14.47 -0.99 -22.86
N ARG A 102 -13.99 0.24 -23.02
CA ARG A 102 -13.37 1.04 -21.94
C ARG A 102 -14.13 2.33 -21.74
N LYS A 103 -14.39 2.66 -20.47
CA LYS A 103 -15.01 3.93 -20.07
C LYS A 103 -13.94 4.99 -19.84
N THR A 104 -14.11 6.14 -20.48
CA THR A 104 -13.36 7.37 -20.24
C THR A 104 -14.29 8.34 -19.52
N PHE A 105 -13.81 8.91 -18.42
CA PHE A 105 -14.56 9.89 -17.64
C PHE A 105 -14.04 11.29 -17.95
N SER A 106 -14.95 12.26 -18.03
CA SER A 106 -14.66 13.66 -18.32
C SER A 106 -15.46 14.57 -17.41
N LEU A 107 -14.91 15.72 -17.02
CA LEU A 107 -15.68 16.72 -16.27
C LEU A 107 -16.77 17.34 -17.16
N THR A 108 -17.99 17.48 -16.64
CA THR A 108 -19.04 18.28 -17.28
C THR A 108 -18.87 19.77 -16.97
N GLU A 109 -19.66 20.63 -17.60
CA GLU A 109 -19.68 22.05 -17.26
C GLU A 109 -20.06 22.28 -15.78
N ALA A 110 -21.10 21.58 -15.30
CA ALA A 110 -21.49 21.62 -13.89
C ALA A 110 -20.37 21.12 -12.96
N GLY A 111 -19.61 20.11 -13.39
CA GLY A 111 -18.40 19.65 -12.71
C GLY A 111 -17.35 20.74 -12.59
N ARG A 112 -17.09 21.49 -13.69
CA ARG A 112 -16.10 22.58 -13.72
C ARG A 112 -16.50 23.72 -12.80
N GLU A 113 -17.76 24.11 -12.83
CA GLU A 113 -18.30 25.11 -11.92
C GLU A 113 -18.21 24.67 -10.45
N SER A 114 -18.45 23.39 -10.16
CA SER A 114 -18.40 22.86 -8.78
C SER A 114 -17.01 22.95 -8.12
N ILE A 115 -15.96 23.01 -8.93
CA ILE A 115 -14.57 23.18 -8.47
C ILE A 115 -14.02 24.58 -8.75
N ALA A 116 -14.81 25.47 -9.37
CA ALA A 116 -14.39 26.83 -9.66
C ALA A 116 -14.23 27.61 -8.35
N GLY A 117 -12.99 27.91 -7.98
CA GLY A 117 -12.64 28.55 -6.71
C GLY A 117 -12.15 27.60 -5.62
N VAL A 118 -12.18 26.28 -5.86
CA VAL A 118 -11.45 25.30 -5.06
C VAL A 118 -10.02 25.22 -5.61
N ASP A 119 -9.04 25.59 -4.79
CA ASP A 119 -7.64 25.42 -5.15
C ASP A 119 -7.36 23.93 -5.40
N ALA A 120 -7.00 23.53 -6.62
CA ALA A 120 -6.79 22.12 -6.98
C ALA A 120 -5.76 21.43 -6.08
N SER A 121 -4.83 22.19 -5.47
CA SER A 121 -3.91 21.64 -4.49
C SER A 121 -4.60 21.16 -3.21
N THR A 122 -5.82 21.62 -2.88
CA THR A 122 -6.57 21.15 -1.70
C THR A 122 -6.96 19.69 -1.79
N ALA A 123 -7.16 19.15 -3.00
CA ALA A 123 -7.40 17.71 -3.20
C ALA A 123 -6.18 16.87 -2.76
N TRP A 124 -5.00 17.48 -2.77
CA TRP A 124 -3.74 16.87 -2.33
C TRP A 124 -3.31 17.36 -0.93
N LYS A 125 -3.86 18.48 -0.43
CA LYS A 125 -3.63 19.01 0.93
C LYS A 125 -4.50 18.35 1.99
N SER A 126 -5.47 17.49 1.67
CA SER A 126 -6.04 16.57 2.68
C SER A 126 -4.96 15.64 3.30
N SER A 127 -3.74 15.64 2.73
CA SER A 127 -2.52 15.06 3.31
C SER A 127 -1.66 16.02 4.16
N GLU A 128 -2.05 17.28 4.36
CA GLU A 128 -1.24 18.33 5.02
C GLU A 128 -2.14 19.29 5.87
N GLN A 129 -2.17 19.43 7.21
CA GLN A 129 -1.50 18.90 8.41
C GLN A 129 -2.38 19.23 9.67
N PRO A 130 -2.15 18.67 10.87
CA PRO A 130 -1.12 19.16 11.79
C PRO A 130 -0.18 18.02 12.27
N GLU A 131 1.07 18.35 12.56
CA GLU A 131 2.17 17.44 12.95
C GLU A 131 1.79 16.01 13.48
N GLY A 132 2.13 14.96 12.70
CA GLY A 132 2.53 13.62 13.21
C GLY A 132 1.89 12.36 12.57
N PRO A 133 2.51 11.16 12.66
CA PRO A 133 3.84 10.83 13.19
C PRO A 133 4.78 10.17 12.15
N LYS A 134 6.02 9.94 12.59
CA LYS A 134 7.15 9.16 12.05
C LYS A 134 6.83 7.78 11.40
N PHE A 135 5.57 7.43 11.23
CA PHE A 135 5.04 6.12 10.86
C PHE A 135 5.20 5.79 9.37
N GLY A 136 5.04 6.75 8.46
CA GLY A 136 5.21 6.53 7.02
C GLY A 136 6.66 6.19 6.64
N ALA A 137 7.61 6.99 7.13
CA ALA A 137 9.04 6.74 6.94
C ALA A 137 9.50 5.43 7.60
N LEU A 138 9.01 5.12 8.81
CA LEU A 138 9.32 3.87 9.50
C LEU A 138 8.76 2.65 8.75
N THR A 139 7.55 2.76 8.21
CA THR A 139 6.90 1.67 7.46
C THR A 139 7.63 1.43 6.14
N LYS A 140 7.99 2.49 5.40
CA LYS A 140 8.80 2.39 4.18
C LYS A 140 10.16 1.72 4.46
N ALA A 141 10.88 2.20 5.48
CA ALA A 141 12.16 1.61 5.87
C ALA A 141 12.02 0.13 6.29
N GLY A 142 10.92 -0.22 6.96
CA GLY A 142 10.61 -1.61 7.33
C GLY A 142 10.37 -2.51 6.11
N VAL A 143 9.65 -2.02 5.09
CA VAL A 143 9.43 -2.75 3.83
C VAL A 143 10.73 -2.97 3.08
N GLU A 144 11.55 -1.92 2.93
CA GLU A 144 12.85 -2.00 2.25
C GLU A 144 13.79 -3.00 2.95
N LEU A 145 13.83 -2.99 4.29
CA LEU A 145 14.59 -3.94 5.10
C LEU A 145 14.11 -5.38 4.90
N ALA A 146 12.79 -5.61 4.91
CA ALA A 146 12.21 -6.93 4.68
C ALA A 146 12.52 -7.45 3.26
N GLN A 147 12.49 -6.58 2.27
CA GLN A 147 12.78 -6.91 0.88
C GLN A 147 14.26 -7.32 0.70
N ALA A 148 15.19 -6.60 1.34
CA ALA A 148 16.60 -6.95 1.38
C ALA A 148 16.85 -8.30 2.07
N ALA A 149 16.22 -8.54 3.22
CA ALA A 149 16.32 -9.83 3.92
C ALA A 149 15.79 -11.00 3.07
N ALA A 150 14.66 -10.80 2.37
CA ALA A 150 14.11 -11.80 1.45
C ALA A 150 15.04 -12.09 0.27
N GLN A 151 15.75 -11.08 -0.24
CA GLN A 151 16.74 -11.25 -1.30
C GLN A 151 17.91 -12.13 -0.84
N VAL A 152 18.44 -11.88 0.37
CA VAL A 152 19.51 -12.72 0.95
C VAL A 152 19.01 -14.15 1.15
N GLY A 153 17.78 -14.35 1.64
CA GLY A 153 17.22 -15.70 1.79
C GLY A 153 17.04 -16.46 0.48
N ARG A 154 16.77 -15.77 -0.64
CA ARG A 154 16.59 -16.40 -1.96
C ARG A 154 17.89 -16.71 -2.70
N THR A 155 18.91 -15.87 -2.52
CA THR A 155 20.10 -15.86 -3.39
C THR A 155 21.44 -15.90 -2.65
N GLY A 156 21.43 -15.81 -1.33
CA GLY A 156 22.64 -15.73 -0.50
C GLY A 156 23.29 -17.07 -0.19
N THR A 157 24.60 -17.05 0.04
CA THR A 157 25.35 -18.20 0.57
C THR A 157 25.02 -18.44 2.06
N PRO A 158 25.33 -19.63 2.63
CA PRO A 158 25.14 -19.88 4.06
C PRO A 158 25.79 -18.83 4.97
N GLU A 159 26.97 -18.34 4.61
CA GLU A 159 27.69 -17.29 5.34
C GLU A 159 26.96 -15.94 5.25
N GLN A 160 26.45 -15.58 4.07
CA GLN A 160 25.69 -14.34 3.86
C GLN A 160 24.35 -14.36 4.61
N ILE A 161 23.68 -15.52 4.65
CA ILE A 161 22.46 -15.70 5.46
C ILE A 161 22.77 -15.51 6.94
N GLN A 162 23.86 -16.11 7.44
CA GLN A 162 24.26 -15.94 8.85
C GLN A 162 24.62 -14.49 9.19
N GLN A 163 25.30 -13.79 8.29
CA GLN A 163 25.61 -12.36 8.43
C GLN A 163 24.34 -11.49 8.46
N ALA A 164 23.37 -11.76 7.58
CA ALA A 164 22.11 -11.03 7.55
C ALA A 164 21.28 -11.25 8.83
N VAL A 165 21.24 -12.48 9.36
CA VAL A 165 20.59 -12.76 10.65
C VAL A 165 21.21 -11.94 11.78
N THR A 166 22.55 -11.89 11.86
CA THR A 166 23.25 -11.07 12.86
C THR A 166 22.89 -9.59 12.73
N ALA A 167 22.89 -9.05 11.51
CA ALA A 167 22.56 -7.64 11.26
C ALA A 167 21.10 -7.30 11.64
N LEU A 168 20.15 -8.21 11.40
CA LEU A 168 18.75 -8.03 11.80
C LEU A 168 18.58 -8.07 13.32
N GLU A 169 19.28 -8.97 14.01
CA GLU A 169 19.29 -9.04 15.48
C GLU A 169 19.86 -7.77 16.13
N GLU A 170 20.93 -7.22 15.59
CA GLU A 170 21.51 -5.95 16.03
C GLU A 170 20.52 -4.78 15.82
N THR A 171 19.90 -4.74 14.65
CA THR A 171 18.87 -3.74 14.31
C THR A 171 17.69 -3.83 15.27
N ARG A 172 17.19 -5.04 15.54
CA ARG A 172 16.11 -5.30 16.51
C ARG A 172 16.46 -4.76 17.89
N ARG A 173 17.65 -5.08 18.42
CA ARG A 173 18.10 -4.57 19.72
C ARG A 173 18.19 -3.05 19.75
N ARG A 174 18.70 -2.44 18.66
CA ARG A 174 18.80 -0.98 18.55
C ARG A 174 17.44 -0.32 18.54
N LEU A 175 16.45 -0.88 17.83
CA LEU A 175 15.07 -0.38 17.86
C LEU A 175 14.44 -0.47 19.26
N TYR A 176 14.65 -1.57 19.99
CA TYR A 176 14.21 -1.66 21.39
C TYR A 176 14.93 -0.70 22.32
N SER A 177 16.22 -0.42 22.08
CA SER A 177 16.97 0.55 22.89
C SER A 177 16.43 1.98 22.76
N ILE A 178 15.90 2.34 21.58
CA ILE A 178 15.24 3.64 21.36
C ILE A 178 14.00 3.76 22.26
N LEU A 179 13.23 2.68 22.41
CA LEU A 179 12.04 2.65 23.29
C LEU A 179 12.38 2.64 24.78
N ALA A 180 13.64 2.37 25.14
CA ALA A 180 14.11 2.30 26.52
C ALA A 180 14.84 3.58 26.98
N GLN A 181 14.97 4.58 26.12
CA GLN A 181 15.63 5.87 26.40
C GLN A 181 14.65 7.00 26.75
N ASP A 182 13.34 6.70 26.86
CA ASP A 182 12.28 7.59 27.34
C ASP A 182 11.91 7.30 28.80
#